data_AF-A0A3N0B0X9-F1
#
_entry.id   AF-A0A3N0B0X9-F1
#
_cell.length_a   1.000
_cell.length_b   1.000
_cell.length_c   1.000
_cell.angle_alpha   90.00
_cell.angle_beta   90.00
_cell.angle_gamma   90.00
#
_symmetry.space_group_name_H-M   'P 1'
#
loop_
_entity.id
_entity.type
_entity.pdbx_description
1 polymer ?
#
loop_
_entity_poly.entity_id
_entity_poly.type
_entity_poly.pdbx_seq_one_letter_code
_entity_poly.pdbx_strand_id
1 'polypeptide(L)'
;MKRSRFARVLVALFAGVLMVFALGGCAQQDSAASQQQSQNRQYMTQVNQVMEDLKSRLDSFTDAVSRGDVVGMRAQADNAFKAIDSLGKLEVPDDLKDIQQEYVDGANGLKDALNSYIDLYTEIDSATEAQPFDWSTYADRIAQIKQQYDDGIGKLQSGDNKASEKN
;
A
#
# COMPACT_ATOMS: atom_id res chain seq x y z
N MET A 1 -20.56 -14.27 -16.89
CA MET A 1 -20.75 -14.73 -15.49
C MET A 1 -19.49 -15.29 -14.79
N LYS A 2 -18.31 -15.46 -15.45
CA LYS A 2 -17.08 -15.97 -14.78
C LYS A 2 -16.09 -14.88 -14.31
N ARG A 3 -16.06 -13.68 -14.95
CA ARG A 3 -15.14 -12.58 -14.60
C ARG A 3 -15.31 -12.05 -13.17
N SER A 4 -16.54 -11.93 -12.67
CA SER A 4 -16.81 -11.36 -11.34
C SER A 4 -16.40 -12.25 -10.17
N ARG A 5 -16.30 -13.58 -10.37
CA ARG A 5 -15.90 -14.50 -9.30
C ARG A 5 -14.39 -14.59 -9.14
N PHE A 6 -13.64 -14.50 -10.25
CA PHE A 6 -12.18 -14.57 -10.20
C PHE A 6 -11.54 -13.25 -9.71
N ALA A 7 -12.04 -12.09 -10.14
CA ALA A 7 -11.57 -10.79 -9.65
C ALA A 7 -11.81 -10.63 -8.13
N ARG A 8 -12.94 -11.14 -7.60
CA ARG A 8 -13.28 -11.07 -6.17
C ARG A 8 -12.38 -11.92 -5.26
N VAL A 9 -11.80 -13.01 -5.76
CA VAL A 9 -10.92 -13.88 -4.95
C VAL A 9 -9.54 -13.28 -4.77
N LEU A 10 -9.02 -12.57 -5.77
CA LEU A 10 -7.68 -11.94 -5.69
C LEU A 10 -7.66 -10.70 -4.80
N VAL A 11 -8.73 -9.91 -4.83
CA VAL A 11 -8.91 -8.74 -3.96
C VAL A 11 -8.93 -9.08 -2.48
N ALA A 12 -9.54 -10.22 -2.12
CA ALA A 12 -9.59 -10.69 -0.74
C ALA A 12 -8.19 -11.00 -0.15
N LEU A 13 -7.19 -11.31 -0.99
CA LEU A 13 -5.81 -11.50 -0.56
C LEU A 13 -5.10 -10.17 -0.24
N PHE A 14 -5.55 -9.06 -0.81
CA PHE A 14 -4.93 -7.73 -0.70
C PHE A 14 -5.45 -6.87 0.48
N ALA A 15 -6.40 -7.35 1.28
CA ALA A 15 -6.99 -6.55 2.38
C ALA A 15 -6.45 -6.91 3.79
N GLY A 16 -5.61 -7.95 3.89
CA GLY A 16 -5.45 -8.68 5.16
C GLY A 16 -4.37 -8.20 6.15
N VAL A 17 -3.39 -7.38 5.75
CA VAL A 17 -2.13 -7.30 6.55
C VAL A 17 -1.60 -5.88 6.72
N LEU A 18 -2.38 -5.02 7.38
CA LEU A 18 -1.84 -3.80 8.00
C LEU A 18 -2.34 -3.77 9.46
N MET A 19 -1.52 -4.33 10.36
CA MET A 19 -1.68 -4.21 11.81
C MET A 19 -0.82 -3.05 12.30
N VAL A 20 -1.46 -1.95 12.66
CA VAL A 20 -0.81 -0.81 13.32
C VAL A 20 -0.51 -1.22 14.77
N PHE A 21 0.77 -1.32 15.12
CA PHE A 21 1.18 -1.53 16.51
C PHE A 21 1.07 -0.21 17.28
N ALA A 22 0.16 -0.17 18.25
CA ALA A 22 -0.01 0.95 19.17
C ALA A 22 1.18 0.99 20.15
N LEU A 23 2.00 2.03 20.05
CA LEU A 23 3.12 2.27 20.97
C LEU A 23 2.60 2.68 22.35
N GLY A 24 2.60 1.74 23.30
CA GLY A 24 2.39 1.99 24.72
C GLY A 24 3.58 2.74 25.32
N GLY A 25 3.31 3.87 25.96
CA GLY A 25 4.35 4.77 26.51
C GLY A 25 4.86 4.37 27.91
N CYS A 26 5.91 5.07 28.37
CA CYS A 26 6.16 5.36 29.79
C CYS A 26 7.31 6.39 29.98
N ALA A 27 7.08 7.32 30.92
CA ALA A 27 7.99 8.18 31.69
C ALA A 27 8.93 9.19 30.96
N GLN A 28 8.68 10.47 31.22
CA GLN A 28 9.39 11.64 30.70
C GLN A 28 10.58 12.02 31.61
N GLN A 29 11.78 12.15 31.05
CA GLN A 29 12.96 12.69 31.71
C GLN A 29 13.74 13.59 30.74
N ASP A 30 13.73 14.91 31.00
CA ASP A 30 14.23 15.96 30.12
C ASP A 30 15.73 15.86 29.81
N SER A 31 16.06 15.51 28.56
CA SER A 31 17.42 15.50 27.98
C SER A 31 17.32 15.58 26.45
N ALA A 32 18.41 15.85 25.70
CA ALA A 32 18.36 15.84 24.22
C ALA A 32 17.81 14.51 23.65
N ALA A 33 17.99 13.41 24.39
CA ALA A 33 17.38 12.11 24.10
C ALA A 33 15.84 12.12 24.21
N SER A 34 15.24 12.89 25.14
CA SER A 34 13.78 13.00 25.24
C SER A 34 13.17 13.80 24.09
N GLN A 35 13.90 14.79 23.55
CA GLN A 35 13.45 15.56 22.40
C GLN A 35 13.55 14.76 21.08
N GLN A 36 14.64 14.01 20.89
CA GLN A 36 14.77 13.06 19.76
C GLN A 36 13.67 11.98 19.83
N GLN A 37 13.45 11.39 21.01
CA GLN A 37 12.39 10.40 21.19
C GLN A 37 10.98 11.00 20.97
N SER A 38 10.77 12.27 21.31
CA SER A 38 9.54 12.99 20.99
C SER A 38 9.33 13.16 19.48
N GLN A 39 10.38 13.51 18.73
CA GLN A 39 10.33 13.63 17.27
C GLN A 39 10.06 12.27 16.61
N ASN A 40 10.70 11.19 17.09
CA ASN A 40 10.46 9.84 16.60
C ASN A 40 9.01 9.41 16.81
N ARG A 41 8.44 9.66 18.00
CA ARG A 41 7.02 9.38 18.28
C ARG A 41 6.07 10.21 17.40
N GLN A 42 6.39 11.48 17.18
CA GLN A 42 5.59 12.36 16.32
C GLN A 42 5.64 11.90 14.85
N TYR A 43 6.81 11.49 14.37
CA TYR A 43 6.98 10.91 13.06
C TYR A 43 6.17 9.60 12.92
N MET A 44 6.30 8.66 13.86
CA MET A 44 5.55 7.40 13.83
C MET A 44 4.03 7.61 13.90
N THR A 45 3.57 8.63 14.62
CA THR A 45 2.15 9.01 14.63
C THR A 45 1.68 9.44 13.24
N GLN A 46 2.48 10.25 12.53
CA GLN A 46 2.16 10.69 11.16
C GLN A 46 2.21 9.53 10.18
N VAL A 47 3.21 8.65 10.28
CA VAL A 47 3.28 7.42 9.47
C VAL A 47 2.03 6.58 9.68
N ASN A 48 1.62 6.33 10.93
CA ASN A 48 0.43 5.55 11.24
C ASN A 48 -0.84 6.18 10.65
N GLN A 49 -0.99 7.50 10.73
CA GLN A 49 -2.12 8.21 10.11
C GLN A 49 -2.14 8.03 8.59
N VAL A 50 -0.98 8.13 7.93
CA VAL A 50 -0.88 7.92 6.48
C VAL A 50 -1.17 6.46 6.12
N MET A 51 -0.71 5.50 6.91
CA MET A 51 -0.98 4.07 6.70
C MET A 51 -2.45 3.72 6.90
N GLU A 52 -3.13 4.36 7.85
CA GLU A 52 -4.58 4.22 8.05
C GLU A 52 -5.37 4.79 6.87
N ASP A 53 -5.02 5.98 6.37
CA ASP A 53 -5.65 6.53 5.16
C ASP A 53 -5.37 5.64 3.95
N LEU A 54 -4.13 5.18 3.77
CA LEU A 54 -3.75 4.24 2.71
C LEU A 54 -4.61 2.97 2.76
N LYS A 55 -4.76 2.36 3.94
CA LYS A 55 -5.62 1.19 4.15
C LYS A 55 -7.06 1.47 3.73
N SER A 56 -7.64 2.58 4.16
CA SER A 56 -9.00 3.00 3.77
C SER A 56 -9.16 3.18 2.25
N ARG A 57 -8.13 3.71 1.57
CA ARG A 57 -8.12 3.81 0.09
C ARG A 57 -8.00 2.45 -0.57
N LEU A 58 -7.18 1.55 -0.03
CA LEU A 58 -7.06 0.17 -0.53
C LEU A 58 -8.37 -0.62 -0.36
N ASP A 59 -9.11 -0.39 0.73
CA ASP A 59 -10.44 -0.97 0.94
C ASP A 59 -11.45 -0.42 -0.09
N SER A 60 -11.39 0.88 -0.38
CA SER A 60 -12.23 1.50 -1.41
C SER A 60 -11.87 1.02 -2.82
N PHE A 61 -10.59 0.79 -3.09
CA PHE A 61 -10.11 0.18 -4.34
C PHE A 61 -10.66 -1.25 -4.47
N THR A 62 -10.49 -2.06 -3.43
CA THR A 62 -11.03 -3.42 -3.30
C THR A 62 -12.52 -3.48 -3.60
N ASP A 63 -13.29 -2.54 -3.04
CA ASP A 63 -14.72 -2.41 -3.28
C ASP A 63 -15.02 -2.09 -4.77
N ALA A 64 -14.27 -1.17 -5.39
CA ALA A 64 -14.37 -0.89 -6.83
C ALA A 64 -14.03 -2.13 -7.69
N VAL A 65 -13.00 -2.89 -7.32
CA VAL A 65 -12.67 -4.15 -7.99
C VAL A 65 -13.81 -5.16 -7.89
N SER A 66 -14.46 -5.26 -6.73
CA SER A 66 -15.58 -6.19 -6.52
C SER A 66 -16.79 -5.92 -7.43
N ARG A 67 -16.94 -4.65 -7.87
CA ARG A 67 -17.93 -4.17 -8.83
C ARG A 67 -17.48 -4.27 -10.29
N GLY A 68 -16.19 -4.51 -10.55
CA GLY A 68 -15.61 -4.45 -11.89
C GLY A 68 -15.56 -3.02 -12.46
N ASP A 69 -15.56 -2.00 -11.60
CA ASP A 69 -15.57 -0.59 -11.98
C ASP A 69 -14.13 -0.08 -12.17
N VAL A 70 -13.59 -0.23 -13.38
CA VAL A 70 -12.20 0.17 -13.69
C VAL A 70 -11.95 1.67 -13.51
N VAL A 71 -12.96 2.52 -13.76
CA VAL A 71 -12.87 3.96 -13.52
C VAL A 71 -12.78 4.25 -12.02
N GLY A 72 -13.64 3.59 -11.23
CA GLY A 72 -13.59 3.64 -9.77
C GLY A 72 -12.27 3.10 -9.20
N MET A 73 -11.75 2.00 -9.74
CA MET A 73 -10.44 1.46 -9.37
C MET A 73 -9.34 2.51 -9.57
N ARG A 74 -9.30 3.15 -10.74
CA ARG A 74 -8.31 4.20 -11.01
C ARG A 74 -8.45 5.38 -10.07
N ALA A 75 -9.67 5.87 -9.85
CA ALA A 75 -9.90 6.99 -8.93
C ALA A 75 -9.46 6.68 -7.49
N GLN A 76 -9.72 5.46 -7.00
CA GLN A 76 -9.30 5.06 -5.65
C GLN A 76 -7.79 4.81 -5.56
N ALA A 77 -7.18 4.24 -6.60
CA ALA A 77 -5.73 4.09 -6.67
C ALA A 77 -5.03 5.46 -6.67
N ASP A 78 -5.51 6.43 -7.47
CA ASP A 78 -4.97 7.80 -7.48
C ASP A 78 -5.07 8.47 -6.09
N ASN A 79 -6.14 8.21 -5.34
CA ASN A 79 -6.26 8.69 -3.97
C ASN A 79 -5.30 7.97 -3.00
N ALA A 80 -5.11 6.66 -3.15
CA ALA A 80 -4.08 5.93 -2.41
C ALA A 80 -2.68 6.48 -2.70
N PHE A 81 -2.37 6.82 -3.96
CA PHE A 81 -1.08 7.37 -4.35
C PHE A 81 -0.81 8.73 -3.72
N LYS A 82 -1.84 9.56 -3.52
CA LYS A 82 -1.68 10.83 -2.79
C LYS A 82 -1.30 10.62 -1.32
N ALA A 83 -1.85 9.60 -0.66
CA ALA A 83 -1.46 9.24 0.70
C ALA A 83 0.02 8.80 0.73
N ILE A 84 0.44 7.97 -0.23
CA ILE A 84 1.83 7.51 -0.38
C ILE A 84 2.78 8.69 -0.66
N ASP A 85 2.41 9.60 -1.56
CA ASP A 85 3.21 10.80 -1.83
C ASP A 85 3.30 11.72 -0.61
N SER A 86 2.33 11.67 0.30
CA SER A 86 2.35 12.45 1.54
C SER A 86 3.29 11.83 2.58
N LEU A 87 3.38 10.50 2.62
CA LEU A 87 4.37 9.77 3.41
C LEU A 87 5.80 10.20 3.06
N GLY A 88 6.13 10.27 1.77
CA GLY A 88 7.45 10.68 1.29
C GLY A 88 7.81 12.14 1.57
N LYS A 89 6.86 12.97 2.00
CA LYS A 89 7.03 14.38 2.33
C LYS A 89 7.13 14.66 3.82
N LEU A 90 6.97 13.65 4.67
CA LEU A 90 7.10 13.83 6.12
C LEU A 90 8.53 14.27 6.45
N GLU A 91 8.67 15.16 7.44
CA GLU A 91 9.98 15.46 8.00
C GLU A 91 10.47 14.24 8.78
N VAL A 92 11.58 13.67 8.33
CA VAL A 92 12.12 12.42 8.87
C VAL A 92 13.28 12.73 9.81
N PRO A 93 13.23 12.26 11.07
CA PRO A 93 14.39 12.25 11.96
C PRO A 93 15.55 11.48 11.31
N ASP A 94 16.79 11.95 11.50
CA ASP A 94 17.97 11.37 10.85
C ASP A 94 18.14 9.86 11.11
N ASP A 95 17.73 9.41 12.30
CA ASP A 95 17.80 8.03 12.78
C ASP A 95 16.67 7.13 12.26
N LEU A 96 15.69 7.69 11.55
CA LEU A 96 14.55 6.97 10.95
C LEU A 96 14.54 7.01 9.41
N LYS A 97 15.59 7.54 8.78
CA LYS A 97 15.68 7.62 7.31
C LYS A 97 15.62 6.26 6.61
N ASP A 98 16.24 5.25 7.21
CA ASP A 98 16.19 3.87 6.71
C ASP A 98 14.78 3.26 6.87
N ILE A 99 14.08 3.58 7.95
CA ILE A 99 12.69 3.18 8.19
C ILE A 99 11.76 3.86 7.19
N GLN A 100 11.90 5.17 6.98
CA GLN A 100 11.15 5.90 5.95
C GLN A 100 11.36 5.27 4.58
N GLN A 101 12.59 4.88 4.22
CA GLN A 101 12.88 4.29 2.93
C GLN A 101 12.10 2.98 2.73
N GLU A 102 12.06 2.10 3.74
CA GLU A 102 11.26 0.86 3.67
C GLU A 102 9.77 1.15 3.47
N TYR A 103 9.24 2.15 4.17
CA TYR A 103 7.85 2.54 4.01
C TYR A 103 7.56 3.14 2.62
N VAL A 104 8.44 4.00 2.09
CA VAL A 104 8.30 4.59 0.75
C VAL A 104 8.45 3.53 -0.33
N ASP A 105 9.42 2.63 -0.22
CA ASP A 105 9.64 1.54 -1.16
C ASP A 105 8.44 0.59 -1.18
N GLY A 106 7.94 0.19 0.00
CA GLY A 106 6.78 -0.68 0.11
C GLY A 106 5.52 -0.05 -0.47
N ALA A 107 5.28 1.23 -0.15
CA ALA A 107 4.17 1.98 -0.69
C ALA A 107 4.26 2.14 -2.22
N ASN A 108 5.44 2.42 -2.77
CA ASN A 108 5.64 2.47 -4.22
C ASN A 108 5.42 1.10 -4.88
N GLY A 109 5.85 0.00 -4.24
CA GLY A 109 5.55 -1.35 -4.71
C GLY A 109 4.05 -1.64 -4.78
N LEU A 110 3.28 -1.21 -3.77
CA LEU A 110 1.83 -1.28 -3.80
C LEU A 110 1.24 -0.44 -4.93
N LYS A 111 1.76 0.76 -5.16
CA LYS A 111 1.34 1.64 -6.26
C LYS A 111 1.54 0.98 -7.63
N ASP A 112 2.70 0.36 -7.85
CA ASP A 112 2.99 -0.33 -9.11
C ASP A 112 2.10 -1.55 -9.33
N ALA A 113 1.82 -2.31 -8.26
CA ALA A 113 0.90 -3.45 -8.31
C ALA A 113 -0.54 -3.02 -8.66
N LEU A 114 -1.05 -1.97 -8.02
CA LEU A 114 -2.39 -1.44 -8.29
C LEU A 114 -2.53 -0.92 -9.73
N ASN A 115 -1.53 -0.18 -10.22
CA ASN A 115 -1.52 0.29 -11.60
C ASN A 115 -1.50 -0.88 -12.60
N SER A 116 -0.63 -1.87 -12.37
CA SER A 116 -0.56 -3.08 -13.20
C SER A 116 -1.88 -3.85 -13.23
N TYR A 117 -2.58 -3.90 -12.08
CA TYR A 117 -3.93 -4.47 -11.99
C TYR A 117 -4.95 -3.67 -12.80
N ILE A 118 -4.99 -2.35 -12.65
CA ILE A 118 -5.91 -1.48 -13.40
C ILE A 118 -5.66 -1.61 -14.90
N ASP A 119 -4.40 -1.57 -15.33
CA ASP A 119 -4.02 -1.64 -16.74
C ASP A 119 -4.46 -2.98 -17.35
N LEU A 120 -4.24 -4.09 -16.65
CA LEU A 120 -4.71 -5.42 -17.06
C LEU A 120 -6.24 -5.43 -17.26
N TYR A 121 -7.00 -4.92 -16.30
CA TYR A 121 -8.47 -4.94 -16.40
C TYR A 121 -9.01 -3.93 -17.41
N THR A 122 -8.32 -2.82 -17.64
CA THR A 122 -8.63 -1.84 -18.69
C THR A 122 -8.41 -2.44 -20.07
N GLU A 123 -7.34 -3.22 -20.25
CA GLU A 123 -7.08 -3.96 -21.49
C GLU A 123 -8.16 -5.02 -21.74
N ILE A 124 -8.56 -5.76 -20.69
CA ILE A 124 -9.64 -6.76 -20.77
C ILE A 124 -11.00 -6.12 -21.11
N ASP A 125 -11.25 -4.90 -20.64
CA ASP A 125 -12.48 -4.15 -20.88
C ASP A 125 -12.51 -3.54 -22.30
N SER A 126 -11.37 -3.08 -22.79
CA SER A 126 -11.24 -2.50 -24.13
C SER A 126 -11.11 -3.53 -25.27
N ALA A 127 -10.92 -4.81 -24.94
CA ALA A 127 -10.82 -5.89 -25.91
C ALA A 127 -12.09 -6.05 -26.77
N THR A 128 -11.90 -6.26 -28.07
CA THR A 128 -12.97 -6.44 -29.06
C THR A 128 -12.79 -7.75 -29.83
N GLU A 129 -13.75 -8.13 -30.69
CA GLU A 129 -13.58 -9.30 -31.56
C GLU A 129 -12.42 -9.14 -32.55
N ALA A 130 -12.18 -7.91 -33.03
CA ALA A 130 -11.08 -7.60 -33.94
C ALA A 130 -9.71 -7.52 -33.24
N GLN A 131 -9.71 -7.23 -31.94
CA GLN A 131 -8.53 -7.15 -31.09
C GLN A 131 -8.82 -7.85 -29.76
N PRO A 132 -8.79 -9.20 -29.75
CA PRO A 132 -9.10 -9.95 -28.55
C PRO A 132 -7.97 -9.82 -27.53
N PHE A 133 -8.34 -9.87 -26.25
CA PHE A 133 -7.37 -9.95 -25.16
C PHE A 133 -6.56 -11.25 -25.24
N ASP A 134 -5.25 -11.15 -25.03
CA ASP A 134 -4.36 -12.31 -24.99
C ASP A 134 -4.45 -13.02 -23.63
N TRP A 135 -5.29 -14.05 -23.58
CA TRP A 135 -5.46 -14.87 -22.38
C TRP A 135 -4.25 -15.74 -22.02
N SER A 136 -3.29 -15.92 -22.92
CA SER A 136 -2.11 -16.76 -22.65
C SER A 136 -1.18 -16.14 -21.61
N THR A 137 -1.11 -14.80 -21.55
CA THR A 137 -0.28 -14.06 -20.60
C THR A 137 -1.00 -13.71 -19.30
N TYR A 138 -2.32 -13.95 -19.22
CA TYR A 138 -3.15 -13.54 -18.08
C TYR A 138 -2.63 -14.08 -16.73
N ALA A 139 -2.31 -15.37 -16.68
CA ALA A 139 -1.88 -16.02 -15.45
C ALA A 139 -0.55 -15.45 -14.94
N ASP A 140 0.42 -15.25 -15.84
CA ASP A 140 1.74 -14.71 -15.51
C ASP A 140 1.64 -13.25 -15.04
N ARG A 141 0.81 -12.44 -15.72
CA ARG A 141 0.57 -11.04 -15.31
C ARG A 141 -0.07 -10.95 -13.93
N ILE A 142 -1.05 -11.79 -13.63
CA ILE A 142 -1.65 -11.85 -12.29
C ILE A 142 -0.63 -12.30 -11.23
N ALA A 143 0.22 -13.28 -11.54
CA ALA A 143 1.26 -13.73 -10.62
C ALA A 143 2.27 -12.62 -10.32
N GLN A 144 2.68 -11.86 -11.34
CA GLN A 144 3.58 -10.71 -11.19
C GLN A 144 2.95 -9.60 -10.35
N ILE A 145 1.68 -9.24 -10.62
CA ILE A 145 0.95 -8.24 -9.81
C ILE A 145 0.88 -8.67 -8.35
N LYS A 146 0.58 -9.95 -8.09
CA LYS A 146 0.53 -10.49 -6.73
C LYS A 146 1.90 -10.39 -6.06
N GLN A 147 2.97 -10.77 -6.76
CA GLN A 147 4.32 -10.69 -6.23
C GLN A 147 4.71 -9.24 -5.88
N GLN A 148 4.46 -8.28 -6.78
CA GLN A 148 4.72 -6.86 -6.52
C GLN A 148 4.00 -6.35 -5.28
N TYR A 149 2.73 -6.74 -5.12
CA TYR A 149 1.96 -6.39 -3.94
C TYR A 149 2.55 -7.02 -2.68
N ASP A 150 2.86 -8.32 -2.70
CA ASP A 150 3.41 -9.05 -1.54
C ASP A 150 4.77 -8.47 -1.13
N ASP A 151 5.63 -8.15 -2.10
CA ASP A 151 6.92 -7.50 -1.88
C ASP A 151 6.73 -6.11 -1.25
N GLY A 152 5.74 -5.35 -1.73
CA GLY A 152 5.35 -4.06 -1.16
C GLY A 152 4.91 -4.15 0.30
N ILE A 153 4.04 -5.12 0.64
CA ILE A 153 3.64 -5.40 2.03
C ILE A 153 4.84 -5.82 2.87
N GLY A 154 5.69 -6.70 2.36
CA GLY A 154 6.89 -7.15 3.08
C GLY A 154 7.82 -5.99 3.45
N LYS A 155 7.90 -4.98 2.58
CA LYS A 155 8.64 -3.73 2.84
C LYS A 155 8.00 -2.86 3.91
N LEU A 156 6.66 -2.69 3.88
CA LEU A 156 5.94 -1.98 4.96
C LEU A 156 6.14 -2.67 6.31
N GLN A 157 6.05 -4.00 6.36
CA GLN A 157 6.31 -4.79 7.56
C GLN A 157 7.76 -4.68 8.05
N SER A 158 8.73 -4.64 7.13
CA SER A 158 10.13 -4.37 7.46
C SER A 158 10.30 -3.00 8.13
N GLY A 159 9.63 -1.97 7.60
CA GLY A 159 9.57 -0.64 8.20
C GLY A 159 9.00 -0.67 9.62
N ASP A 160 7.86 -1.34 9.83
CA ASP A 160 7.23 -1.50 11.15
C ASP A 160 8.16 -2.21 12.15
N ASN A 161 8.80 -3.31 11.73
CA ASN A 161 9.73 -4.06 12.58
C ASN A 161 10.92 -3.19 12.99
N LYS A 162 11.55 -2.51 12.04
CA LYS A 162 12.66 -1.59 12.35
C LYS A 162 12.23 -0.43 13.25
N ALA A 163 11.04 0.13 13.02
CA ALA A 163 10.50 1.18 13.87
C ALA A 163 10.27 0.69 15.31
N SER A 164 9.81 -0.55 15.49
CA SER A 164 9.63 -1.13 16.83
C SER A 164 10.92 -1.28 17.61
N GLU A 165 12.07 -1.47 16.93
CA GLU A 165 13.39 -1.54 17.53
C GLU A 165 13.97 -0.17 17.94
N LYS A 166 13.38 0.93 17.44
CA LYS A 166 13.79 2.32 17.72
C LYS A 166 12.98 3.00 18.82
N ASN A 167 11.92 2.36 19.30
CA ASN A 167 11.06 2.85 20.39
C ASN A 167 11.52 2.31 21.75
#